data_AF-A0AA38C175-F1
#
_entry.id   AF-A0AA38C175-F1
#
_cell.length_a   1.000
_cell.length_b   1.000
_cell.length_c   1.000
_cell.angle_alpha   90.00
_cell.angle_beta   90.00
_cell.angle_gamma   90.00
#
_symmetry.space_group_name_H-M   'P 1'
#
loop_
_entity.id
_entity.type
_entity.pdbx_description
1 polymer ?
#
loop_
_entity_poly.entity_id
_entity_poly.type
_entity_poly.pdbx_seq_one_letter_code
_entity_poly.pdbx_strand_id
1 'polypeptide(L)'
;MFFVPQFPPHLTSYDEYVEEYVSDMLLRKLSPSRPLWEFHFLNYKTTNGEAIMIVNVHHMLGDGASLVALARAYSTRPSHNPTLSQTLISSTSHHTELPAQVHKIRSLDTTWFGFDGLYRVWNLVFTVMLVMWYTLLDLITTFSRFKWVEDSMFPIRGRPGVEMLPKVIASNKFKPHDIREIKNRVGGTENDVVMGVVFYGFRLYCQMDLP
;
A
#
# COMPACT_ATOMS: atom_id res chain seq x y z
N MET A 1 -1.02 -10.79 20.50
CA MET A 1 -0.63 -10.89 21.93
C MET A 1 -0.09 -9.55 22.40
N PHE A 2 -0.19 -9.22 23.69
CA PHE A 2 0.27 -7.92 24.23
C PHE A 2 1.55 -8.10 25.06
N PHE A 3 2.51 -7.20 24.89
CA PHE A 3 3.78 -7.20 25.60
C PHE A 3 4.10 -5.80 26.12
N VAL A 4 4.72 -5.76 27.30
CA VAL A 4 5.22 -4.52 27.93
C VAL A 4 6.67 -4.79 28.32
N PRO A 5 7.66 -4.38 27.50
CA PRO A 5 9.06 -4.55 27.84
C PRO A 5 9.43 -3.68 29.05
N GLN A 6 10.39 -4.14 29.84
CA GLN A 6 10.89 -3.41 30.99
C GLN A 6 12.31 -2.92 30.71
N PHE A 7 12.51 -1.61 30.75
CA PHE A 7 13.81 -0.96 30.63
C PHE A 7 14.33 -0.47 31.98
N PRO A 8 15.65 -0.23 32.12
CA PRO A 8 16.23 0.32 33.34
C PRO A 8 15.56 1.64 33.74
N PRO A 9 15.25 1.86 35.02
CA PRO A 9 14.62 3.09 35.47
C PRO A 9 15.62 4.27 35.49
N HIS A 10 15.09 5.50 35.41
CA HIS A 10 15.81 6.77 35.62
C HIS A 10 16.74 7.28 34.50
N LEU A 11 16.42 6.99 33.24
CA LEU A 11 17.12 7.59 32.10
C LEU A 11 16.44 8.90 31.64
N THR A 12 17.24 9.82 31.11
CA THR A 12 16.76 11.10 30.55
C THR A 12 16.08 10.93 29.18
N SER A 13 16.52 9.95 28.39
CA SER A 13 15.87 9.51 27.14
C SER A 13 16.03 8.00 26.98
N TYR A 14 15.02 7.36 26.39
CA TYR A 14 15.00 5.92 26.10
C TYR A 14 15.20 5.59 24.60
N ASP A 15 15.63 6.55 23.78
CA ASP A 15 15.73 6.38 22.32
C ASP A 15 16.56 5.16 21.91
N GLU A 16 17.77 5.02 22.45
CA GLU A 16 18.69 3.92 22.13
C GLU A 16 18.11 2.55 22.52
N TYR A 17 17.48 2.46 23.70
CA TYR A 17 16.82 1.24 24.17
C TYR A 17 15.63 0.85 23.29
N VAL A 18 14.86 1.84 22.82
CA VAL A 18 13.75 1.60 21.90
C VAL A 18 14.27 1.13 20.56
N GLU A 19 15.31 1.77 20.02
CA GLU A 19 15.91 1.37 18.75
C GLU A 19 16.51 -0.04 18.80
N GLU A 20 17.26 -0.37 19.85
CA GLU A 20 17.80 -1.71 20.06
C GLU A 20 16.68 -2.75 20.19
N TYR A 21 15.65 -2.44 20.99
CA TYR A 21 14.49 -3.32 21.17
C TYR A 21 13.76 -3.59 19.86
N VAL A 22 13.53 -2.55 19.05
CA VAL A 22 12.85 -2.72 17.76
C VAL A 22 13.74 -3.49 16.79
N SER A 23 15.05 -3.20 16.75
CA SER A 23 16.01 -3.91 15.92
C SER A 23 16.03 -5.41 16.20
N ASP A 24 16.10 -5.80 17.48
CA ASP A 24 16.01 -7.21 17.90
C ASP A 24 14.64 -7.83 17.56
N MET A 25 13.54 -7.10 17.80
CA MET A 25 12.20 -7.56 17.46
C MET A 25 12.05 -7.85 15.96
N LEU A 26 12.63 -7.01 15.09
CA LEU A 26 12.57 -7.18 13.64
C LEU A 26 13.36 -8.39 13.13
N LEU A 27 14.31 -8.92 13.93
CA LEU A 27 15.06 -10.14 13.63
C LEU A 27 14.34 -11.41 14.13
N ARG A 28 13.47 -11.29 15.13
CA ARG A 28 12.73 -12.41 15.69
C ARG A 28 11.58 -12.87 14.78
N LYS A 29 11.49 -14.17 14.53
CA LYS A 29 10.36 -14.78 13.83
C LYS A 29 9.17 -14.96 14.78
N LEU A 30 7.98 -14.58 14.31
CA LEU A 30 6.71 -14.85 15.00
C LEU A 30 6.49 -16.36 15.10
N SER A 31 6.11 -16.85 16.28
CA SER A 31 5.88 -18.27 16.48
C SER A 31 4.54 -18.71 15.86
N PRO A 32 4.49 -19.85 15.13
CA PRO A 32 3.25 -20.33 14.52
C PRO A 32 2.25 -20.89 15.53
N SER A 33 2.67 -21.12 16.78
CA SER A 33 1.81 -21.60 17.87
C SER A 33 0.95 -20.50 18.51
N ARG A 34 1.12 -19.24 18.07
CA ARG A 34 0.46 -18.06 18.61
C ARG A 34 -0.19 -17.26 17.47
N PRO A 35 -1.13 -16.35 17.76
CA PRO A 35 -1.59 -15.40 16.76
C PRO A 35 -0.38 -14.68 16.15
N LEU A 36 -0.35 -14.59 14.82
CA LEU A 36 0.73 -14.01 14.03
C LEU A 36 0.79 -12.46 14.09
N TRP A 37 0.40 -11.91 15.24
CA TRP A 37 0.41 -10.49 15.54
C TRP A 37 0.75 -10.23 17.00
N GLU A 38 1.54 -9.20 17.22
CA GLU A 38 1.99 -8.76 18.54
C GLU A 38 1.88 -7.24 18.66
N PHE A 39 1.42 -6.79 19.83
CA PHE A 39 1.39 -5.39 20.22
C PHE A 39 2.36 -5.21 21.38
N HIS A 40 3.29 -4.28 21.23
CA HIS A 40 4.28 -3.95 22.24
C HIS A 40 4.05 -2.50 22.68
N PHE A 41 3.81 -2.30 23.98
CA PHE A 41 3.56 -0.98 24.55
C PHE A 41 4.76 -0.52 25.37
N LEU A 42 5.41 0.55 24.93
CA LEU A 42 6.58 1.14 25.54
C LEU A 42 6.17 2.48 26.13
N ASN A 43 5.84 2.50 27.42
CA ASN A 43 5.48 3.70 28.15
C ASN A 43 6.73 4.39 28.72
N TYR A 44 7.66 4.72 27.84
CA TYR A 44 8.93 5.34 28.17
C TYR A 44 9.10 6.61 27.34
N LYS A 45 9.56 7.67 28.00
CA LYS A 45 9.77 8.96 27.36
C LYS A 45 10.96 8.90 26.41
N THR A 46 10.68 9.10 25.14
CA THR A 46 11.66 9.23 24.06
C THR A 46 11.71 10.67 23.59
N THR A 47 12.73 11.04 22.82
CA THR A 47 12.71 12.34 22.14
C THR A 47 11.52 12.44 21.19
N ASN A 48 11.03 11.31 20.66
CA ASN A 48 9.96 11.22 19.67
C ASN A 48 8.54 11.23 20.23
N GLY A 49 8.35 10.83 21.49
CA GLY A 49 7.06 10.82 22.15
C GLY A 49 7.11 10.28 23.57
N GLU A 50 6.02 10.49 24.31
CA GLU A 50 5.91 10.03 25.71
C GLU A 50 5.63 8.51 25.82
N ALA A 51 5.04 7.92 24.78
CA ALA A 51 4.78 6.49 24.69
C ALA A 51 4.83 6.02 23.24
N ILE A 52 5.25 4.78 23.02
CA ILE A 52 5.37 4.16 21.71
C ILE A 52 4.58 2.85 21.70
N MET A 53 3.77 2.64 20.67
CA MET A 53 3.12 1.37 20.38
C MET A 53 3.75 0.77 19.12
N ILE A 54 4.28 -0.44 19.25
CA ILE A 54 4.84 -1.18 18.11
C ILE A 54 3.88 -2.33 17.79
N VAL A 55 3.51 -2.44 16.52
CA VAL A 55 2.65 -3.52 16.03
C VAL A 55 3.46 -4.37 15.06
N ASN A 56 3.70 -5.63 15.44
CA ASN A 56 4.36 -6.60 14.59
C ASN A 56 3.31 -7.55 14.02
N VAL A 57 3.17 -7.60 12.69
CA VAL A 57 2.15 -8.40 12.01
C VAL A 57 2.82 -9.22 10.92
N HIS A 58 2.52 -10.51 10.88
CA HIS A 58 2.99 -11.37 9.80
C HIS A 58 2.34 -10.97 8.47
N HIS A 59 3.12 -10.92 7.39
CA HIS A 59 2.67 -10.49 6.06
C HIS A 59 1.48 -11.29 5.49
N MET A 60 1.22 -12.50 6.01
CA MET A 60 0.02 -13.28 5.63
C MET A 60 -1.30 -12.63 6.07
N LEU A 61 -1.29 -11.77 7.10
CA LEU A 61 -2.51 -11.13 7.62
C LEU A 61 -2.94 -9.92 6.78
N GLY A 62 -2.02 -9.35 6.02
CA GLY A 62 -2.29 -8.19 5.19
C GLY A 62 -1.00 -7.53 4.74
N ASP A 63 -1.08 -6.85 3.60
CA ASP A 63 -0.06 -5.93 3.14
C ASP A 63 -0.21 -4.56 3.82
N GLY A 64 0.77 -3.68 3.60
CA GLY A 64 0.75 -2.33 4.20
C GLY A 64 -0.50 -1.52 3.81
N ALA A 65 -1.00 -1.67 2.58
CA ALA A 65 -2.18 -0.96 2.11
C ALA A 65 -3.46 -1.42 2.82
N SER A 66 -3.64 -2.73 2.96
CA SER A 66 -4.78 -3.34 3.65
C SER A 66 -4.78 -2.99 5.13
N LEU A 67 -3.61 -2.97 5.78
CA LEU A 67 -3.49 -2.58 7.19
C LEU A 67 -3.83 -1.10 7.42
N VAL A 68 -3.39 -0.20 6.54
CA VAL A 68 -3.75 1.23 6.61
C VAL A 68 -5.25 1.43 6.36
N ALA A 69 -5.82 0.72 5.38
CA ALA A 69 -7.25 0.76 5.10
C ALA A 69 -8.07 0.26 6.30
N LEU A 70 -7.62 -0.81 6.94
CA LEU A 70 -8.23 -1.37 8.15
C LEU A 70 -8.20 -0.36 9.29
N ALA A 71 -7.04 0.23 9.58
CA ALA A 71 -6.89 1.23 10.62
C ALA A 71 -7.82 2.43 10.39
N ARG A 72 -7.92 2.90 9.14
CA ARG A 72 -8.86 3.96 8.75
C ARG A 72 -10.30 3.54 9.00
N ALA A 73 -10.72 2.36 8.54
CA ALA A 73 -12.09 1.88 8.69
C ALA A 73 -12.52 1.78 10.15
N TYR A 74 -11.63 1.32 11.04
CA TYR A 74 -11.90 1.32 12.48
C TYR A 74 -11.97 2.73 13.08
N SER A 75 -11.14 3.66 12.61
CA SER A 75 -11.09 5.03 13.11
C SER A 75 -12.30 5.87 12.67
N THR A 76 -12.87 5.56 11.50
CA THR A 76 -14.02 6.28 10.93
C THR A 76 -15.37 5.63 11.22
N ARG A 77 -15.40 4.50 11.94
CA ARG A 77 -16.66 3.82 12.28
C ARG A 77 -17.48 4.71 13.24
N PRO A 78 -18.67 5.19 12.84
CA PRO A 78 -19.55 5.87 13.76
C PRO A 78 -20.03 4.86 14.80
N SER A 79 -19.76 5.12 16.08
CA SER A 79 -20.15 4.25 17.21
C SER A 79 -21.66 4.01 17.33
N HIS A 80 -22.49 4.73 16.56
CA HIS A 80 -23.94 4.81 16.74
C HIS A 80 -24.80 4.25 15.59
N ASN A 81 -24.24 3.70 14.50
CA ASN A 81 -25.08 3.09 13.46
C ASN A 81 -24.41 1.88 12.79
N PRO A 82 -24.83 0.63 13.09
CA PRO A 82 -24.21 -0.58 12.54
C PRO A 82 -24.43 -0.78 11.03
N THR A 83 -25.35 -0.04 10.42
CA THR A 83 -25.73 -0.16 9.01
C THR A 83 -24.79 0.53 8.02
N LEU A 84 -23.86 1.38 8.47
CA LEU A 84 -22.93 2.11 7.58
C LEU A 84 -21.62 1.34 7.29
N SER A 85 -21.57 0.05 7.65
CA SER A 85 -20.32 -0.73 7.75
C SER A 85 -19.80 -1.32 6.42
N GLN A 86 -20.41 -1.01 5.26
CA GLN A 86 -20.07 -1.66 3.98
C GLN A 86 -19.31 -0.80 2.97
N THR A 87 -18.81 0.38 3.37
CA THR A 87 -18.01 1.23 2.46
C THR A 87 -16.50 0.93 2.56
N LEU A 88 -16.11 -0.33 2.76
CA LEU A 88 -14.70 -0.72 2.81
C LEU A 88 -14.05 -0.82 1.43
N ILE A 89 -14.84 -0.93 0.36
CA ILE A 89 -14.43 -0.75 -1.04
C ILE A 89 -15.65 -0.21 -1.81
N SER A 90 -16.04 1.05 -1.60
CA SER A 90 -16.63 1.75 -2.74
C SER A 90 -15.44 2.21 -3.56
N SER A 91 -15.08 1.45 -4.58
CA SER A 91 -14.43 2.04 -5.74
C SER A 91 -15.21 3.31 -6.04
N THR A 92 -14.59 4.46 -5.81
CA THR A 92 -15.09 5.71 -6.35
C THR A 92 -14.90 5.57 -7.85
N SER A 93 -15.84 4.88 -8.51
CA SER A 93 -16.12 5.23 -9.88
C SER A 93 -16.50 6.69 -9.78
N HIS A 94 -15.62 7.56 -10.29
CA HIS A 94 -16.11 8.80 -10.82
C HIS A 94 -17.21 8.40 -11.79
N HIS A 95 -18.46 8.49 -11.33
CA HIS A 95 -19.61 8.62 -12.19
C HIS A 95 -19.39 9.91 -12.96
N THR A 96 -18.61 9.82 -14.04
CA THR A 96 -18.90 10.59 -15.23
C THR A 96 -20.35 10.27 -15.53
N GLU A 97 -21.21 11.27 -15.36
CA GLU A 97 -22.62 11.20 -15.73
C GLU A 97 -22.72 10.87 -17.23
N LEU A 98 -22.67 9.59 -17.54
CA LEU A 98 -23.13 9.07 -18.82
C LEU A 98 -24.65 9.06 -18.72
N PRO A 99 -25.36 9.75 -19.62
CA PRO A 99 -26.81 9.81 -19.58
C PRO A 99 -27.34 8.38 -19.57
N ALA A 100 -28.24 8.10 -18.63
CA ALA A 100 -28.97 6.85 -18.52
C ALA A 100 -29.73 6.58 -19.82
N GLN A 101 -29.04 6.01 -20.80
CA GLN A 101 -29.64 5.35 -21.94
C GLN A 101 -30.24 4.07 -21.39
N VAL A 102 -31.49 4.18 -20.94
CA VAL A 102 -32.39 3.05 -20.75
C VAL A 102 -32.22 2.18 -21.97
N HIS A 103 -31.59 1.01 -21.80
CA HIS A 103 -31.56 -0.01 -22.82
C HIS A 103 -33.00 -0.45 -23.01
N LYS A 104 -33.69 0.21 -23.94
CA LYS A 104 -34.90 -0.31 -24.55
C LYS A 104 -34.47 -1.67 -25.07
N ILE A 105 -34.89 -2.73 -24.39
CA ILE A 105 -34.72 -4.11 -24.89
C ILE A 105 -35.43 -4.08 -26.23
N ARG A 106 -34.62 -3.91 -27.28
CA ARG A 106 -35.08 -3.91 -28.65
C ARG A 106 -35.72 -5.28 -28.82
N SER A 107 -36.98 -5.26 -29.23
CA SER A 107 -37.70 -6.44 -29.70
C SER A 107 -36.74 -7.30 -30.50
N LEU A 108 -36.79 -8.61 -30.24
CA LEU A 108 -36.00 -9.63 -30.90
C LEU A 108 -36.41 -9.66 -32.39
N ASP A 109 -35.95 -8.67 -33.16
CA ASP A 109 -36.18 -8.58 -34.59
C ASP A 109 -35.42 -9.74 -35.24
N THR A 110 -36.18 -10.50 -36.01
CA THR A 110 -35.81 -11.72 -36.72
C THR A 110 -34.89 -11.39 -37.90
N THR A 111 -33.72 -10.78 -37.65
CA THR A 111 -32.70 -10.46 -38.67
C THR A 111 -31.42 -11.28 -38.48
N TRP A 112 -31.52 -12.45 -37.84
CA TRP A 112 -30.41 -13.40 -37.66
C TRP A 112 -29.86 -13.98 -38.98
N PHE A 113 -30.51 -13.74 -40.12
CA PHE A 113 -30.11 -14.27 -41.44
C PHE A 113 -29.65 -13.19 -42.44
N GLY A 114 -29.31 -11.98 -41.98
CA GLY A 114 -28.86 -10.86 -42.85
C GLY A 114 -27.39 -10.45 -42.63
N PHE A 115 -26.83 -9.72 -43.61
CA PHE A 115 -25.45 -9.20 -43.61
C PHE A 115 -25.02 -8.49 -42.31
N ASP A 116 -25.94 -7.87 -41.56
CA ASP A 116 -25.64 -7.19 -40.28
C ASP A 116 -25.23 -8.18 -39.16
N GLY A 117 -25.82 -9.38 -39.12
CA GLY A 117 -25.45 -10.42 -38.16
C GLY A 117 -24.04 -10.96 -38.43
N LEU A 118 -23.71 -11.17 -39.71
CA LEU A 118 -22.38 -11.60 -40.14
C LEU A 118 -21.32 -10.53 -39.84
N TYR A 119 -21.64 -9.25 -40.06
CA TYR A 119 -20.75 -8.14 -39.74
C TYR A 119 -20.48 -8.00 -38.23
N ARG A 120 -21.49 -8.22 -37.38
CA ARG A 120 -21.34 -8.25 -35.92
C ARG A 120 -20.44 -9.39 -35.44
N VAL A 121 -20.65 -10.60 -35.98
CA VAL A 121 -19.79 -11.76 -35.68
C VAL A 121 -18.36 -11.51 -36.16
N TRP A 122 -18.19 -10.96 -37.37
CA TRP A 122 -16.89 -10.62 -37.93
C TRP A 122 -16.14 -9.60 -37.08
N ASN A 123 -16.82 -8.52 -36.65
CA ASN A 123 -16.23 -7.53 -35.76
C ASN A 123 -15.84 -8.12 -34.40
N LEU A 124 -16.68 -8.99 -33.83
CA LEU A 124 -16.34 -9.68 -32.57
C LEU A 124 -15.09 -10.54 -32.74
N VAL A 125 -15.03 -11.35 -33.80
CA VAL A 125 -13.86 -12.20 -34.11
C VAL A 125 -12.62 -11.33 -34.32
N PHE A 126 -12.73 -10.23 -35.05
CA PHE A 126 -11.62 -9.31 -35.29
C PHE A 126 -11.14 -8.62 -34.01
N THR A 127 -12.06 -8.17 -33.14
CA THR A 127 -11.72 -7.60 -31.83
C THR A 127 -11.01 -8.63 -30.95
N VAL A 128 -11.51 -9.87 -30.88
CA VAL A 128 -10.85 -10.95 -30.12
C VAL A 128 -9.47 -11.23 -30.69
N MET A 129 -9.32 -11.31 -32.02
CA MET A 129 -8.02 -11.48 -32.66
C MET A 129 -7.05 -10.33 -32.33
N LEU A 130 -7.52 -9.08 -32.36
CA LEU A 130 -6.71 -7.91 -32.00
C LEU A 130 -6.27 -7.96 -30.54
N VAL A 131 -7.19 -8.25 -29.61
CA VAL A 131 -6.86 -8.39 -28.18
C VAL A 131 -5.84 -9.51 -27.98
N MET A 132 -6.02 -10.65 -28.63
CA MET A 132 -5.06 -11.76 -28.61
C MET A 132 -3.69 -11.34 -29.15
N TRP A 133 -3.65 -10.58 -30.26
CA TRP A 133 -2.42 -10.07 -30.85
C TRP A 133 -1.69 -9.09 -29.92
N TYR A 134 -2.39 -8.10 -29.36
CA TYR A 134 -1.80 -7.16 -28.40
C TYR A 134 -1.33 -7.86 -27.13
N THR A 135 -2.10 -8.84 -26.64
CA THR A 135 -1.70 -9.65 -25.48
C THR A 135 -0.45 -10.48 -25.79
N LEU A 136 -0.32 -11.01 -27.00
CA LEU A 136 0.89 -11.73 -27.44
C LEU A 136 2.10 -10.80 -27.49
N LEU A 137 1.94 -9.58 -28.03
CA LEU A 137 3.01 -8.57 -28.02
C LEU A 137 3.38 -8.15 -26.60
N ASP A 138 2.41 -7.96 -25.72
CA ASP A 138 2.65 -7.67 -24.30
C ASP A 138 3.39 -8.82 -23.61
N LEU A 139 3.03 -10.06 -23.93
CA LEU A 139 3.71 -11.24 -23.41
C LEU A 139 5.17 -11.30 -23.90
N ILE A 140 5.41 -11.10 -25.20
CA ILE A 140 6.75 -11.08 -25.80
C ILE A 140 7.61 -9.96 -25.19
N THR A 141 7.06 -8.75 -25.07
CA THR A 141 7.76 -7.60 -24.47
C THR A 141 8.04 -7.81 -22.99
N THR A 142 7.15 -8.48 -22.27
CA THR A 142 7.35 -8.85 -20.87
C THR A 142 8.47 -9.87 -20.73
N PHE A 143 8.46 -10.95 -21.53
CA PHE A 143 9.53 -11.95 -21.51
C PHE A 143 10.87 -11.40 -22.00
N SER A 144 10.88 -10.49 -22.97
CA SER A 144 12.12 -9.85 -23.42
C SER A 144 12.71 -8.98 -22.30
N ARG A 145 11.88 -8.24 -21.55
CA ARG A 145 12.32 -7.51 -20.35
C ARG A 145 12.91 -8.43 -19.29
N PHE A 146 12.27 -9.56 -19.00
CA PHE A 146 12.77 -10.52 -18.02
C PHE A 146 14.11 -11.15 -18.40
N LYS A 147 14.35 -11.42 -19.69
CA LYS A 147 15.60 -12.05 -20.14
C LYS A 147 16.75 -11.07 -20.38
N TRP A 148 16.44 -9.82 -20.69
CA TRP A 148 17.43 -8.83 -21.12
C TRP A 148 17.81 -7.83 -20.02
N VAL A 149 16.87 -7.51 -19.13
CA VAL A 149 17.15 -6.59 -18.03
C VAL A 149 17.67 -7.43 -16.88
N GLU A 150 19.00 -7.50 -16.76
CA GLU A 150 19.59 -7.81 -15.47
C GLU A 150 19.01 -6.83 -14.45
N ASP A 151 18.43 -7.36 -13.36
CA ASP A 151 17.90 -6.55 -12.29
C ASP A 151 18.98 -5.56 -11.85
N SER A 152 18.74 -4.27 -12.10
CA SER A 152 19.64 -3.23 -11.67
C SER A 152 19.84 -3.37 -10.16
N MET A 153 21.08 -3.25 -9.70
CA MET A 153 21.42 -3.29 -8.28
C MET A 153 20.90 -2.01 -7.62
N PHE A 154 19.59 -1.94 -7.41
CA PHE A 154 18.98 -0.85 -6.66
C PHE A 154 19.41 -0.94 -5.20
N PRO A 155 19.59 0.20 -4.52
CA PRO A 155 19.97 0.22 -3.10
C PRO A 155 19.08 -0.64 -2.19
N ILE A 156 17.81 -0.80 -2.56
CA ILE A 156 16.81 -1.62 -1.87
C ILE A 156 17.17 -3.12 -1.83
N ARG A 157 17.84 -3.64 -2.87
CA ARG A 157 18.12 -5.09 -2.97
C ARG A 157 19.07 -5.55 -1.86
N GLY A 158 19.92 -4.65 -1.36
CA GLY A 158 20.93 -4.96 -0.35
C GLY A 158 21.94 -6.01 -0.81
N ARG A 159 22.99 -6.22 -0.02
CA ARG A 159 23.88 -7.38 -0.22
C ARG A 159 23.23 -8.63 0.40
N PRO A 160 23.52 -9.84 -0.09
CA PRO A 160 23.08 -11.08 0.57
C PRO A 160 23.46 -11.08 2.06
N GLY A 161 22.53 -11.46 2.93
CA GLY A 161 22.75 -11.49 4.39
C GLY A 161 22.39 -10.20 5.15
N VAL A 162 22.04 -9.09 4.46
CA VAL A 162 21.56 -7.85 5.12
C VAL A 162 20.28 -8.09 5.93
N GLU A 163 19.50 -9.11 5.56
CA GLU A 163 18.29 -9.52 6.28
C GLU A 163 18.52 -9.98 7.73
N MET A 164 19.74 -10.43 8.05
CA MET A 164 20.13 -10.89 9.38
C MET A 164 20.82 -9.81 10.22
N LEU A 165 21.04 -8.62 9.63
CA LEU A 165 21.69 -7.53 10.32
C LEU A 165 20.68 -6.73 11.16
N PRO A 166 21.13 -6.19 12.32
CA PRO A 166 20.36 -5.23 13.08
C PRO A 166 19.85 -4.10 12.19
N LYS A 167 18.57 -3.76 12.36
CA LYS A 167 17.91 -2.71 11.57
C LYS A 167 17.88 -1.43 12.37
N VAL A 168 18.37 -0.34 11.76
CA VAL A 168 18.30 1.00 12.35
C VAL A 168 17.07 1.72 11.81
N ILE A 169 16.32 2.37 12.71
CA ILE A 169 15.15 3.14 12.33
C ILE A 169 15.53 4.62 12.31
N ALA A 170 15.42 5.24 11.14
CA ALA A 170 15.47 6.68 11.03
C ALA A 170 14.05 7.24 11.08
N SER A 171 13.83 8.26 11.91
CA SER A 171 12.56 8.97 11.99
C SER A 171 12.78 10.47 11.82
N ASN A 172 11.81 11.14 11.21
CA ASN A 172 11.83 12.59 11.07
C ASN A 172 10.45 13.15 11.45
N LYS A 173 10.45 14.37 12.02
CA LYS A 173 9.24 15.02 12.51
C LYS A 173 8.86 16.17 11.62
N PHE A 174 7.58 16.19 11.25
CA PHE A 174 7.00 17.28 10.48
C PHE A 174 6.01 18.04 11.36
N LYS A 175 6.07 19.37 11.30
CA LYS A 175 5.08 20.19 12.00
C LYS A 175 3.78 20.16 11.20
N PRO A 176 2.61 19.95 11.84
CA PRO A 176 1.33 19.95 11.14
C PRO A 176 1.03 21.27 10.41
N HIS A 177 1.53 22.39 10.94
CA HIS A 177 1.39 23.70 10.31
C HIS A 177 2.04 23.73 8.91
N ASP A 178 3.26 23.20 8.79
CA ASP A 178 4.02 23.21 7.54
C ASP A 178 3.32 22.34 6.48
N ILE A 179 2.77 21.19 6.89
CA ILE A 179 1.97 20.32 6.00
C ILE A 179 0.74 21.06 5.47
N ARG A 180 0.04 21.83 6.33
CA ARG A 180 -1.12 22.63 5.93
C ARG A 180 -0.76 23.76 4.98
N GLU A 181 0.38 24.41 5.20
CA GLU A 181 0.86 25.46 4.30
C GLU A 181 1.16 24.91 2.91
N ILE A 182 1.87 23.78 2.82
CA ILE A 182 2.16 23.11 1.55
C ILE A 182 0.87 22.67 0.87
N LYS A 183 -0.06 22.06 1.61
CA LYS A 183 -1.38 21.66 1.12
C LYS A 183 -2.09 22.84 0.44
N ASN A 184 -2.12 24.01 1.09
CA ASN A 184 -2.80 25.19 0.58
C ASN A 184 -2.15 25.73 -0.71
N ARG A 185 -0.83 25.59 -0.87
CA ARG A 185 -0.12 26.02 -2.09
C ARG A 185 -0.26 25.03 -3.25
N VAL A 186 -0.27 23.74 -2.96
CA VAL A 186 -0.34 22.66 -3.97
C VAL A 186 -1.77 22.41 -4.45
N GLY A 187 -2.78 22.73 -3.62
CA GLY A 187 -4.19 22.53 -3.97
C GLY A 187 -4.67 21.08 -3.80
N GLY A 188 -4.20 20.40 -2.75
CA GLY A 188 -4.53 19.00 -2.44
C GLY A 188 -5.03 18.77 -1.00
N THR A 189 -4.99 17.52 -0.55
CA THR A 189 -5.27 17.12 0.84
C THR A 189 -3.98 16.96 1.66
N GLU A 190 -4.08 16.92 3.00
CA GLU A 190 -2.92 16.67 3.86
C GLU A 190 -2.26 15.31 3.55
N ASN A 191 -3.04 14.30 3.16
CA ASN A 191 -2.53 12.98 2.78
C ASN A 191 -1.70 13.03 1.49
N ASP A 192 -2.12 13.83 0.50
CA ASP A 192 -1.38 13.96 -0.77
C ASP A 192 0.00 14.57 -0.53
N VAL A 193 0.09 15.54 0.38
CA VAL A 193 1.36 16.15 0.80
C VAL A 193 2.26 15.10 1.48
N VAL A 194 1.73 14.34 2.45
CA VAL A 194 2.50 13.31 3.15
C VAL A 194 2.98 12.23 2.20
N MET A 195 2.11 11.74 1.31
CA MET A 195 2.48 10.76 0.28
C MET A 195 3.55 11.32 -0.66
N GLY A 196 3.44 12.59 -1.06
CA GLY A 196 4.45 13.26 -1.88
C GLY A 196 5.83 13.30 -1.22
N VAL A 197 5.89 13.62 0.08
CA VAL A 197 7.15 13.60 0.86
C VAL A 197 7.74 12.20 0.92
N VAL A 198 6.91 11.17 1.17
CA VAL A 198 7.36 9.76 1.21
C VAL A 198 7.90 9.32 -0.15
N PHE A 199 7.18 9.58 -1.25
CA PHE A 199 7.64 9.24 -2.60
C PHE A 199 8.92 9.97 -2.98
N TYR A 200 9.05 11.24 -2.60
CA TYR A 200 10.27 12.01 -2.84
C TYR A 200 11.46 11.45 -2.05
N GLY A 201 11.28 11.15 -0.77
CA GLY A 201 12.30 10.50 0.06
C GLY A 201 12.73 9.13 -0.50
N PHE A 202 11.76 8.33 -0.95
CA PHE A 202 12.02 7.05 -1.60
C PHE A 202 12.82 7.21 -2.90
N ARG A 203 12.47 8.19 -3.73
CA ARG A 203 13.21 8.51 -4.95
C ARG A 203 14.66 8.89 -4.64
N LEU A 204 14.87 9.77 -3.66
CA LEU A 204 16.22 10.15 -3.22
C LEU A 204 17.02 8.93 -2.75
N TYR A 205 16.40 8.04 -1.98
CA TYR A 205 17.02 6.80 -1.54
C TYR A 205 17.44 5.89 -2.71
N CYS A 206 16.59 5.74 -3.72
CA CYS A 206 16.93 4.96 -4.93
C CYS A 206 18.03 5.60 -5.78
N GLN A 207 18.27 6.90 -5.62
CA GLN A 207 19.31 7.65 -6.34
C GLN A 207 20.61 7.79 -5.54
N MET A 208 20.65 7.34 -4.28
CA MET A 208 21.90 7.33 -3.52
C MET A 208 22.84 6.30 -4.13
N ASP A 209 23.96 6.77 -4.68
CA ASP A 209 25.07 5.91 -5.05
C ASP A 209 25.65 5.28 -3.78
N LEU A 210 25.52 3.95 -3.67
CA LEU A 210 26.15 3.19 -2.59
C LEU A 210 27.68 3.20 -2.81
N PRO A 211 28.49 3.52 -1.78
CA PRO A 211 29.94 3.44 -1.85
C PRO A 211 30.47 1.99 -2.00
#